data_AF-R6CRU3-F1
#
_entry.id   AF-R6CRU3-F1
#
_cell.length_a   1.000
_cell.length_b   1.000
_cell.length_c   1.000
_cell.angle_alpha   90.00
_cell.angle_beta   90.00
_cell.angle_gamma   90.00
#
_symmetry.space_group_name_H-M   'P 1'
#
loop_
_entity.id
_entity.type
_entity.pdbx_description
1 polymer ?
#
loop_
_entity_poly.entity_id
_entity_poly.type
_entity_poly.pdbx_seq_one_letter_code
_entity_poly.pdbx_strand_id
1 'polypeptide(L)'
;MMDSKEKEKLIEKVNALIAKEEYEEAADALICSGDCREDYELSCLLAVVFNSMGDEKAERFFTAAEALLMRHYDRGKDDPNWVYIFARVLYSQGRNIQAMEFMDSIFGSKDESMAQRLKYYDEAKDFYETLYYMQVENAQLYSEEQKNAVIAHIEKYFGKPDFYKAETSPNGIKVGIAVVYPTTERDFYTLVTVGMGAHRMKTPPELKTEQLERAELVMYMPPDWKPRSRDIRHSWIIKEMRRIARLPLENEARLPLENDTWLGYGHLVSDGSPIAPNTEQEAILLISLQDAPDAALRCPLPNGESVVFYQLFPIYKQEMDYKLARGAAALIDLMPHISAVYDPERENVCKDMESGAGSPLLVGETNYLVGKLKKLGVSCAVSRKISREGERVGFMKRFLMDDSELSQMNTSGWLMLSGSESREYLADPFNIEIASLNTICNIDPAIVKYLDMPYGTDLTRGEGDGFVQTMHVPPKEKIYS
;
A
#
# COMPACT_ATOMS: atom_id res chain seq x y z
N MET A 1 -25.80 -10.36 26.61
CA MET A 1 -26.11 -11.56 25.81
C MET A 1 -27.56 -11.94 26.02
N MET A 2 -28.37 -11.31 25.19
CA MET A 2 -29.77 -11.54 24.87
C MET A 2 -30.00 -13.01 24.49
N ASP A 3 -31.17 -13.55 24.83
CA ASP A 3 -31.50 -14.92 24.45
C ASP A 3 -31.82 -15.03 22.94
N SER A 4 -31.76 -16.25 22.39
CA SER A 4 -31.93 -16.49 20.94
C SER A 4 -33.29 -16.02 20.41
N LYS A 5 -34.35 -16.07 21.23
CA LYS A 5 -35.72 -15.75 20.81
C LYS A 5 -35.97 -14.25 20.85
N GLU A 6 -35.37 -13.56 21.83
CA GLU A 6 -35.33 -12.10 21.89
C GLU A 6 -34.55 -11.53 20.71
N LYS A 7 -33.43 -12.17 20.35
CA LYS A 7 -32.62 -11.81 19.18
C LYS A 7 -33.40 -11.91 17.88
N GLU A 8 -34.06 -13.05 17.63
CA GLU A 8 -34.87 -13.25 16.42
C GLU A 8 -35.95 -12.18 16.29
N LYS A 9 -36.68 -11.87 17.37
CA LYS A 9 -37.69 -10.81 17.38
C LYS A 9 -37.10 -9.43 17.09
N LEU A 10 -35.92 -9.14 17.63
CA LEU A 10 -35.24 -7.86 17.36
C LEU A 10 -34.87 -7.76 15.88
N ILE A 11 -34.30 -8.81 15.29
CA ILE A 11 -33.94 -8.86 13.88
C ILE A 11 -35.17 -8.69 12.98
N GLU A 12 -36.27 -9.39 13.28
CA GLU A 12 -37.54 -9.24 12.54
C GLU A 12 -38.06 -7.80 12.60
N LYS A 13 -38.07 -7.20 13.81
CA LYS A 13 -38.48 -5.81 14.00
C LYS A 13 -37.61 -4.86 13.18
N VAL A 14 -36.30 -5.01 13.27
CA VAL A 14 -35.34 -4.13 12.59
C VAL A 14 -35.44 -4.26 11.06
N ASN A 15 -35.56 -5.48 10.53
CA ASN A 15 -35.79 -5.68 9.09
C ASN A 15 -37.09 -5.03 8.61
N ALA A 16 -38.16 -5.06 9.43
CA ALA A 16 -39.41 -4.39 9.12
C ALA A 16 -39.27 -2.84 9.12
N LEU A 17 -38.39 -2.27 9.97
CA LEU A 17 -38.08 -0.85 9.98
C LEU A 17 -37.24 -0.46 8.75
N ILE A 18 -36.22 -1.25 8.41
CA ILE A 18 -35.38 -1.06 7.20
C ILE A 18 -36.26 -1.07 5.94
N ALA A 19 -37.21 -2.00 5.84
CA ALA A 19 -38.13 -2.09 4.69
C ALA A 19 -39.06 -0.86 4.54
N LYS A 20 -39.21 -0.05 5.60
CA LYS A 20 -39.95 1.21 5.60
C LYS A 20 -39.05 2.44 5.52
N GLU A 21 -37.73 2.24 5.39
CA GLU A 21 -36.73 3.30 5.43
C GLU A 21 -36.68 4.08 6.78
N GLU A 22 -37.17 3.47 7.85
CA GLU A 22 -37.16 3.99 9.23
C GLU A 22 -35.81 3.68 9.90
N TYR A 23 -34.72 4.25 9.36
CA TYR A 23 -33.35 3.89 9.74
C TYR A 23 -32.92 4.39 11.13
N GLU A 24 -33.41 5.55 11.57
CA GLU A 24 -33.11 6.08 12.91
C GLU A 24 -33.70 5.16 13.99
N GLU A 25 -34.96 4.76 13.83
CA GLU A 25 -35.64 3.84 14.74
C GLU A 25 -35.01 2.44 14.72
N ALA A 26 -34.52 2.00 13.55
CA ALA A 26 -33.79 0.75 13.41
C ALA A 26 -32.45 0.79 14.17
N ALA A 27 -31.69 1.88 14.04
CA ALA A 27 -30.44 2.09 14.75
C ALA A 27 -30.66 2.15 16.26
N ASP A 28 -31.66 2.90 16.72
CA ASP A 28 -32.01 3.01 18.13
C ASP A 28 -32.39 1.66 18.73
N ALA A 29 -33.19 0.86 18.02
CA ALA A 29 -33.58 -0.47 18.48
C ALA A 29 -32.36 -1.40 18.66
N LEU A 30 -31.41 -1.34 17.73
CA LEU A 30 -30.18 -2.14 17.80
C LEU A 30 -29.25 -1.65 18.90
N ILE A 31 -29.01 -0.34 19.02
CA ILE A 31 -28.12 0.25 20.03
C ILE A 31 -28.69 0.01 21.44
N CYS A 32 -30.00 0.19 21.63
CA CYS A 32 -30.66 -0.04 22.92
C CYS A 32 -30.62 -1.50 23.38
N SER A 33 -30.38 -2.45 22.47
CA SER A 33 -30.21 -3.87 22.85
C SER A 33 -28.94 -4.13 23.67
N GLY A 34 -27.92 -3.25 23.56
CA GLY A 34 -26.64 -3.37 24.26
C GLY A 34 -25.68 -4.45 23.73
N ASP A 35 -26.17 -5.42 22.95
CA ASP A 35 -25.37 -6.54 22.43
C ASP A 35 -24.89 -6.33 20.98
N CYS A 36 -25.35 -5.27 20.30
CA CYS A 36 -25.17 -5.10 18.85
C CYS A 36 -23.72 -5.00 18.38
N ARG A 37 -22.77 -4.61 19.25
CA ARG A 37 -21.33 -4.50 18.93
C ARG A 37 -20.59 -5.83 18.99
N GLU A 38 -21.06 -6.76 19.81
CA GLU A 38 -20.38 -8.02 20.09
C GLU A 38 -21.06 -9.20 19.38
N ASP A 39 -22.36 -9.10 19.11
CA ASP A 39 -23.07 -10.10 18.30
C ASP A 39 -22.87 -9.85 16.80
N TYR A 40 -22.37 -10.87 16.10
CA TYR A 40 -22.09 -10.84 14.67
C TYR A 40 -23.26 -10.40 13.79
N GLU A 41 -24.46 -10.98 14.01
CA GLU A 41 -25.60 -10.73 13.14
C GLU A 41 -26.19 -9.35 13.38
N LEU A 42 -26.21 -8.92 14.64
CA LEU A 42 -26.64 -7.56 15.01
C LEU A 42 -25.64 -6.50 14.54
N SER A 43 -24.33 -6.81 14.56
CA SER A 43 -23.28 -5.94 14.01
C SER A 43 -23.45 -5.75 12.50
N CYS A 44 -23.67 -6.83 11.75
CA CYS A 44 -23.96 -6.76 10.32
C CYS A 44 -25.22 -5.95 10.03
N LEU A 45 -26.29 -6.17 10.80
CA LEU A 45 -27.55 -5.46 10.61
C LEU A 45 -27.43 -3.97 10.94
N LEU A 46 -26.70 -3.61 12.00
CA LEU A 46 -26.41 -2.22 12.35
C LEU A 46 -25.53 -1.55 11.30
N ALA A 47 -24.56 -2.27 10.72
CA ALA A 47 -23.73 -1.75 9.64
C ALA A 47 -24.56 -1.43 8.39
N VAL A 48 -25.54 -2.26 8.04
CA VAL A 48 -26.49 -1.97 6.95
C VAL A 48 -27.28 -0.70 7.25
N VAL A 49 -27.84 -0.57 8.47
CA VAL A 49 -28.59 0.63 8.88
C VAL A 49 -27.72 1.88 8.79
N PHE A 50 -26.52 1.86 9.38
CA PHE A 50 -25.59 2.98 9.32
C PHE A 50 -25.16 3.32 7.89
N ASN A 51 -24.93 2.34 7.03
CA ASN A 51 -24.63 2.60 5.64
C ASN A 51 -25.79 3.30 4.90
N SER A 52 -27.03 2.98 5.25
CA SER A 52 -28.22 3.64 4.68
C SER A 52 -28.46 5.05 5.25
N MET A 53 -27.99 5.33 6.47
CA MET A 53 -28.08 6.65 7.10
C MET A 53 -26.96 7.62 6.68
N GLY A 54 -25.88 7.10 6.09
CA GLY A 54 -24.74 7.92 5.69
C GLY A 54 -25.05 8.75 4.43
N ASP A 55 -24.60 10.00 4.45
CA ASP A 55 -24.55 10.90 3.29
C ASP A 55 -23.30 11.78 3.37
N GLU A 56 -23.12 12.71 2.42
CA GLU A 56 -21.99 13.66 2.40
C GLU A 56 -21.86 14.50 3.68
N LYS A 57 -22.93 14.66 4.47
CA LYS A 57 -22.95 15.43 5.72
C LYS A 57 -22.87 14.56 6.97
N ALA A 58 -22.98 13.24 6.82
CA ALA A 58 -23.07 12.26 7.90
C ALA A 58 -22.09 11.08 7.73
N GLU A 59 -20.90 11.35 7.18
CA GLU A 59 -19.79 10.39 6.93
C GLU A 59 -19.42 9.52 8.14
N ARG A 60 -19.67 10.02 9.36
CA ARG A 60 -19.50 9.27 10.62
C ARG A 60 -20.22 7.92 10.63
N PHE A 61 -21.35 7.78 9.93
CA PHE A 61 -22.10 6.53 9.89
C PHE A 61 -21.42 5.48 9.03
N PHE A 62 -20.81 5.84 7.90
CA PHE A 62 -20.01 4.90 7.11
C PHE A 62 -18.81 4.37 7.91
N THR A 63 -18.12 5.27 8.61
CA THR A 63 -16.99 4.90 9.48
C THR A 63 -17.43 3.95 10.60
N ALA A 64 -18.59 4.22 11.22
CA ALA A 64 -19.15 3.35 12.25
C ALA A 64 -19.56 1.97 11.69
N ALA A 65 -20.14 1.93 10.49
CA ALA A 65 -20.50 0.68 9.81
C ALA A 65 -19.26 -0.19 9.53
N GLU A 66 -18.20 0.41 8.99
CA GLU A 66 -16.92 -0.26 8.73
C GLU A 66 -16.32 -0.82 10.03
N ALA A 67 -16.27 -0.01 11.08
CA ALA A 67 -15.72 -0.43 12.38
C ALA A 67 -16.48 -1.62 13.00
N LEU A 68 -17.80 -1.66 12.84
CA LEU A 68 -18.63 -2.79 13.29
C LEU A 68 -18.29 -4.08 12.54
N LEU A 69 -18.15 -3.98 11.22
CA LEU A 69 -17.83 -5.14 10.38
C LEU A 69 -16.43 -5.65 10.63
N MET A 70 -15.44 -4.75 10.74
CA MET A 70 -14.02 -5.09 10.95
C MET A 70 -13.77 -5.83 12.27
N ARG A 71 -14.60 -5.61 13.32
CA ARG A 71 -14.54 -6.39 14.56
C ARG A 71 -14.73 -7.88 14.35
N HIS A 72 -15.46 -8.25 13.30
CA HIS A 72 -15.79 -9.63 12.97
C HIS A 72 -15.07 -10.13 11.71
N TYR A 73 -14.01 -9.45 11.26
CA TYR A 73 -13.32 -9.73 10.00
C TYR A 73 -12.95 -11.21 9.83
N ASP A 74 -12.36 -11.84 10.86
CA ASP A 74 -11.91 -13.23 10.81
C ASP A 74 -13.04 -14.22 10.48
N ARG A 75 -14.26 -13.92 10.91
CA ARG A 75 -15.46 -14.70 10.58
C ARG A 75 -16.09 -14.23 9.27
N GLY A 76 -16.15 -12.91 9.07
CA GLY A 76 -16.89 -12.26 8.00
C GLY A 76 -16.30 -12.50 6.61
N LYS A 77 -14.97 -12.59 6.48
CA LYS A 77 -14.29 -12.80 5.21
C LYS A 77 -14.70 -14.09 4.47
N ASP A 78 -15.21 -15.09 5.19
CA ASP A 78 -15.68 -16.37 4.63
C ASP A 78 -17.22 -16.44 4.50
N ASP A 79 -17.94 -15.39 4.92
CA ASP A 79 -19.39 -15.23 4.80
C ASP A 79 -19.73 -14.23 3.68
N PRO A 80 -20.30 -14.68 2.55
CA PRO A 80 -20.57 -13.81 1.41
C PRO A 80 -21.55 -12.69 1.72
N ASN A 81 -22.42 -12.86 2.73
CA ASN A 81 -23.35 -11.80 3.12
C ASN A 81 -22.61 -10.65 3.81
N TRP A 82 -21.65 -10.97 4.68
CA TRP A 82 -20.78 -9.97 5.29
C TRP A 82 -19.89 -9.31 4.25
N VAL A 83 -19.30 -10.08 3.34
CA VAL A 83 -18.46 -9.56 2.24
C VAL A 83 -19.24 -8.57 1.37
N TYR A 84 -20.49 -8.91 1.02
CA TYR A 84 -21.38 -8.02 0.29
C TYR A 84 -21.69 -6.71 1.04
N ILE A 85 -22.03 -6.81 2.33
CA ILE A 85 -22.30 -5.62 3.16
C ILE A 85 -21.05 -4.74 3.28
N PHE A 86 -19.88 -5.36 3.51
CA PHE A 86 -18.62 -4.65 3.63
C PHE A 86 -18.25 -3.93 2.33
N ALA A 87 -18.38 -4.60 1.18
CA ALA A 87 -18.17 -3.98 -0.12
C ALA A 87 -19.11 -2.79 -0.38
N ARG A 88 -20.38 -2.88 0.06
CA ARG A 88 -21.33 -1.76 -0.02
C ARG A 88 -20.91 -0.57 0.84
N VAL A 89 -20.38 -0.80 2.04
CA VAL A 89 -19.85 0.26 2.92
C VAL A 89 -18.63 0.93 2.28
N LEU A 90 -17.70 0.14 1.76
CA LEU A 90 -16.52 0.65 1.05
C LEU A 90 -16.92 1.50 -0.15
N TYR A 91 -17.89 1.04 -0.95
CA TYR A 91 -18.41 1.78 -2.09
C TYR A 91 -19.04 3.12 -1.68
N SER A 92 -19.85 3.15 -0.62
CA SER A 92 -20.43 4.39 -0.11
C SER A 92 -19.38 5.41 0.37
N GLN A 93 -18.19 4.95 0.75
CA GLN A 93 -17.03 5.79 1.07
C GLN A 93 -16.19 6.18 -0.17
N GLY A 94 -16.62 5.82 -1.39
CA GLY A 94 -15.88 6.05 -2.64
C GLY A 94 -14.74 5.06 -2.90
N ARG A 95 -14.63 3.98 -2.11
CA ARG A 95 -13.52 3.02 -2.13
C ARG A 95 -13.80 1.88 -3.11
N ASN A 96 -14.13 2.23 -4.36
CA ASN A 96 -14.65 1.31 -5.37
C ASN A 96 -13.71 0.15 -5.71
N ILE A 97 -12.39 0.40 -5.72
CA ILE A 97 -11.38 -0.63 -5.98
C ILE A 97 -11.44 -1.73 -4.91
N GLN A 98 -11.46 -1.34 -3.64
CA GLN A 98 -11.51 -2.28 -2.53
C GLN A 98 -12.87 -2.98 -2.46
N ALA A 99 -13.97 -2.26 -2.71
CA ALA A 99 -15.29 -2.86 -2.83
C ALA A 99 -15.30 -3.98 -3.88
N MET A 100 -14.67 -3.74 -5.04
CA MET A 100 -14.54 -4.75 -6.08
C MET A 100 -13.68 -5.94 -5.65
N GLU A 101 -12.55 -5.73 -4.96
CA GLU A 101 -11.70 -6.82 -4.48
C GLU A 101 -12.46 -7.79 -3.56
N PHE A 102 -13.33 -7.25 -2.69
CA PHE A 102 -14.23 -8.07 -1.87
C PHE A 102 -15.28 -8.78 -2.72
N MET A 103 -15.91 -8.11 -3.69
CA MET A 103 -16.91 -8.74 -4.56
C MET A 103 -16.31 -9.80 -5.51
N ASP A 104 -15.06 -9.62 -5.94
CA ASP A 104 -14.30 -10.59 -6.73
C ASP A 104 -14.09 -11.90 -5.97
N SER A 105 -14.00 -11.85 -4.63
CA SER A 105 -13.94 -13.08 -3.83
C SER A 105 -15.22 -13.93 -3.96
N ILE A 106 -16.37 -13.29 -4.25
CA ILE A 106 -17.66 -13.95 -4.45
C ILE A 106 -17.85 -14.37 -5.91
N PHE A 107 -17.63 -13.45 -6.86
CA PHE A 107 -18.03 -13.61 -8.26
C PHE A 107 -16.88 -13.75 -9.27
N GLY A 108 -15.64 -13.48 -8.85
CA GLY A 108 -14.45 -13.52 -9.72
C GLY A 108 -13.93 -14.95 -10.00
N SER A 109 -14.37 -15.94 -9.21
CA SER A 109 -14.03 -17.35 -9.39
C SER A 109 -15.04 -18.09 -10.27
N LYS A 110 -14.61 -19.20 -10.88
CA LYS A 110 -15.53 -20.17 -11.51
C LYS A 110 -16.24 -21.06 -10.48
N ASP A 111 -15.74 -21.08 -9.25
CA ASP A 111 -16.38 -21.76 -8.13
C ASP A 111 -17.48 -20.86 -7.55
N GLU A 112 -18.73 -21.27 -7.70
CA GLU A 112 -19.91 -20.52 -7.26
C GLU A 112 -20.34 -20.86 -5.81
N SER A 113 -19.59 -21.68 -5.08
CA SER A 113 -19.95 -22.14 -3.73
C SER A 113 -20.15 -21.00 -2.73
N MET A 114 -19.38 -19.92 -2.86
CA MET A 114 -19.55 -18.73 -2.05
C MET A 114 -20.78 -17.92 -2.49
N ALA A 115 -20.93 -17.68 -3.79
CA ALA A 115 -22.07 -16.94 -4.33
C ALA A 115 -23.43 -17.59 -3.98
N GLN A 116 -23.51 -18.93 -3.97
CA GLN A 116 -24.72 -19.68 -3.64
C GLN A 116 -25.23 -19.50 -2.20
N ARG A 117 -24.39 -19.00 -1.28
CA ARG A 117 -24.76 -18.73 0.13
C ARG A 117 -25.26 -17.29 0.36
N LEU A 118 -25.32 -16.47 -0.69
CA LEU A 118 -25.88 -15.11 -0.61
C LEU A 118 -27.39 -15.15 -0.37
N LYS A 119 -27.86 -14.35 0.59
CA LYS A 119 -29.29 -14.12 0.82
C LYS A 119 -29.93 -13.34 -0.33
N TYR A 120 -29.20 -12.37 -0.89
CA TYR A 120 -29.65 -11.47 -1.95
C TYR A 120 -28.75 -11.59 -3.18
N TYR A 121 -28.76 -12.77 -3.81
CA TYR A 121 -27.84 -13.08 -4.93
C TYR A 121 -27.94 -12.08 -6.08
N ASP A 122 -29.15 -11.82 -6.57
CA ASP A 122 -29.34 -10.97 -7.76
C ASP A 122 -28.90 -9.52 -7.51
N GLU A 123 -29.20 -8.97 -6.33
CA GLU A 123 -28.78 -7.62 -5.92
C GLU A 123 -27.26 -7.53 -5.76
N ALA A 124 -26.64 -8.55 -5.19
CA ALA A 124 -25.19 -8.60 -5.04
C ALA A 124 -24.49 -8.73 -6.41
N LYS A 125 -25.08 -9.48 -7.33
CA LYS A 125 -24.58 -9.64 -8.70
C LYS A 125 -24.70 -8.35 -9.51
N ASP A 126 -25.85 -7.67 -9.45
CA ASP A 126 -26.05 -6.38 -10.10
C ASP A 126 -25.08 -5.31 -9.57
N PHE A 127 -24.83 -5.31 -8.26
CA PHE A 127 -23.83 -4.44 -7.64
C PHE A 127 -22.40 -4.76 -8.14
N TYR A 128 -22.03 -6.04 -8.21
CA TYR A 128 -20.74 -6.46 -8.76
C TYR A 128 -20.57 -6.06 -10.23
N GLU A 129 -21.60 -6.26 -11.05
CA GLU A 129 -21.59 -5.83 -12.45
C GLU A 129 -21.45 -4.30 -12.55
N THR A 130 -22.16 -3.54 -11.71
CA THR A 130 -22.03 -2.08 -11.62
C THR A 130 -20.60 -1.65 -11.29
N LEU A 131 -20.00 -2.23 -10.25
CA LEU A 131 -18.60 -1.96 -9.88
C LEU A 131 -17.66 -2.27 -11.06
N TYR A 132 -17.86 -3.40 -11.72
CA TYR A 132 -17.08 -3.82 -12.87
C TYR A 132 -17.21 -2.84 -14.04
N TYR A 133 -18.44 -2.42 -14.40
CA TYR A 133 -18.67 -1.45 -15.48
C TYR A 133 -18.07 -0.08 -15.15
N MET A 134 -18.27 0.43 -13.93
CA MET A 134 -17.68 1.70 -13.50
C MET A 134 -16.16 1.68 -13.60
N GLN A 135 -15.53 0.56 -13.28
CA GLN A 135 -14.08 0.41 -13.40
C GLN A 135 -13.60 0.27 -14.84
N VAL A 136 -14.37 -0.41 -15.71
CA VAL A 136 -14.07 -0.50 -17.14
C VAL A 136 -14.18 0.88 -17.80
N GLU A 137 -15.20 1.68 -17.45
CA GLU A 137 -15.35 3.04 -17.96
C GLU A 137 -14.27 3.99 -17.43
N ASN A 138 -13.90 3.85 -16.15
CA ASN A 138 -12.83 4.65 -15.54
C ASN A 138 -11.42 4.09 -15.78
N ALA A 139 -11.27 3.08 -16.63
CA ALA A 139 -9.98 2.50 -16.93
C ALA A 139 -9.07 3.54 -17.59
N GLN A 140 -7.96 3.86 -16.92
CA GLN A 140 -6.92 4.72 -17.44
C GLN A 140 -6.10 3.92 -18.44
N LEU A 141 -6.30 4.21 -19.72
CA LEU A 141 -5.69 3.52 -20.84
C LEU A 141 -4.86 4.49 -21.67
N TYR A 142 -3.76 3.99 -22.22
CA TYR A 142 -3.09 4.67 -23.32
C TYR A 142 -4.03 4.79 -24.51
N SER A 143 -3.94 5.91 -25.23
CA SER A 143 -4.42 5.95 -26.61
C SER A 143 -3.66 4.92 -27.46
N GLU A 144 -4.23 4.53 -28.60
CA GLU A 144 -3.54 3.59 -29.50
C GLU A 144 -2.15 4.12 -29.92
N GLU A 145 -2.05 5.41 -30.19
CA GLU A 145 -0.78 6.06 -30.57
C GLU A 145 0.24 6.05 -29.43
N GLN A 146 -0.18 6.36 -28.19
CA GLN A 146 0.69 6.29 -27.01
C GLN A 146 1.17 4.86 -26.77
N LYS A 147 0.26 3.88 -26.84
CA LYS A 147 0.58 2.47 -26.66
C LYS A 147 1.58 2.00 -27.74
N ASN A 148 1.35 2.37 -28.99
CA ASN A 148 2.26 2.05 -30.09
C ASN A 148 3.63 2.70 -29.90
N ALA A 149 3.70 3.93 -29.39
CA ALA A 149 4.96 4.59 -29.07
C ALA A 149 5.74 3.81 -27.98
N VAL A 150 5.08 3.40 -26.90
CA VAL A 150 5.70 2.59 -25.83
C VAL A 150 6.18 1.24 -26.37
N ILE A 151 5.38 0.55 -27.17
CA ILE A 151 5.76 -0.75 -27.76
C ILE A 151 6.94 -0.58 -28.72
N ALA A 152 6.93 0.44 -29.58
CA ALA A 152 8.03 0.73 -30.49
C ALA A 152 9.32 1.10 -29.75
N HIS A 153 9.21 1.81 -28.62
CA HIS A 153 10.34 2.11 -27.75
C HIS A 153 10.94 0.85 -27.12
N ILE A 154 10.09 -0.06 -26.64
CA ILE A 154 10.52 -1.37 -26.13
C ILE A 154 11.22 -2.16 -27.25
N GLU A 155 10.62 -2.23 -28.43
CA GLU A 155 11.19 -2.96 -29.57
C GLU A 155 12.55 -2.39 -30.00
N LYS A 156 12.70 -1.06 -29.99
CA LYS A 156 13.93 -0.37 -30.37
C LYS A 156 15.10 -0.65 -29.42
N TYR A 157 14.87 -0.63 -28.10
CA TYR A 157 15.96 -0.68 -27.12
C TYR A 157 16.16 -2.04 -26.46
N PHE A 158 15.10 -2.84 -26.35
CA PHE A 158 15.17 -4.16 -25.71
C PHE A 158 14.98 -5.29 -26.73
N GLY A 159 14.21 -5.06 -27.80
CA GLY A 159 13.90 -6.05 -28.84
C GLY A 159 12.42 -6.41 -28.88
N LYS A 160 12.04 -7.22 -29.88
CA LYS A 160 10.63 -7.53 -30.19
C LYS A 160 9.90 -8.18 -29.01
N PRO A 161 8.83 -7.56 -28.46
CA PRO A 161 8.09 -8.10 -27.34
C PRO A 161 7.08 -9.18 -27.75
N ASP A 162 6.98 -10.22 -26.93
CA ASP A 162 5.79 -11.08 -26.80
C ASP A 162 4.99 -10.61 -25.57
N PHE A 163 3.68 -10.83 -25.56
CA PHE A 163 2.82 -10.33 -24.49
C PHE A 163 2.26 -11.47 -23.66
N TYR A 164 2.30 -11.30 -22.35
CA TYR A 164 1.37 -12.01 -21.48
C TYR A 164 -0.03 -11.45 -21.73
N LYS A 165 -1.04 -12.32 -21.66
CA LYS A 165 -2.43 -11.86 -21.67
C LYS A 165 -2.55 -10.80 -20.57
N ALA A 166 -2.93 -9.58 -20.95
CA ALA A 166 -3.26 -8.55 -19.99
C ALA A 166 -4.31 -9.13 -19.05
N GLU A 167 -4.11 -8.98 -17.75
CA GLU A 167 -5.18 -9.29 -16.81
C GLU A 167 -6.40 -8.45 -17.21
N THR A 168 -7.57 -9.07 -17.17
CA THR A 168 -8.81 -8.31 -17.01
C THR A 168 -8.77 -7.80 -15.58
N SER A 169 -7.98 -6.76 -15.35
CA SER A 169 -7.84 -6.16 -14.03
C SER A 169 -9.02 -5.20 -13.88
N PRO A 170 -9.88 -5.41 -12.88
CA PRO A 170 -10.92 -4.45 -12.58
C PRO A 170 -10.33 -3.16 -11.96
N ASN A 171 -9.08 -3.18 -11.50
CA ASN A 171 -8.49 -2.06 -10.77
C ASN A 171 -7.89 -0.97 -11.68
N GLY A 172 -8.71 -0.07 -12.24
CA GLY A 172 -8.38 1.30 -12.70
C GLY A 172 -7.33 1.51 -13.82
N ILE A 173 -6.33 0.65 -13.97
CA ILE A 173 -5.33 0.59 -15.05
C ILE A 173 -5.24 -0.84 -15.58
N LYS A 174 -5.00 -0.98 -16.88
CA LYS A 174 -4.80 -2.28 -17.52
C LYS A 174 -3.31 -2.53 -17.77
N VAL A 175 -2.65 -3.18 -16.81
CA VAL A 175 -1.21 -3.50 -16.91
C VAL A 175 -0.97 -4.82 -17.63
N GLY A 176 -0.45 -4.74 -18.85
CA GLY A 176 0.17 -5.85 -19.56
C GLY A 176 1.64 -6.03 -19.16
N ILE A 177 2.20 -7.21 -19.38
CA ILE A 177 3.65 -7.45 -19.28
C ILE A 177 4.14 -7.87 -20.67
N ALA A 178 4.97 -7.02 -21.26
CA ALA A 178 5.77 -7.34 -22.43
C ALA A 178 7.00 -8.15 -21.99
N VAL A 179 7.33 -9.18 -22.75
CA VAL A 179 8.50 -10.03 -22.52
C VAL A 179 9.31 -10.11 -23.79
N VAL A 180 10.54 -9.65 -23.70
CA VAL A 180 11.54 -9.78 -24.75
C VAL A 180 12.44 -10.95 -24.41
N TYR A 181 12.55 -11.89 -25.34
CA TYR A 181 13.35 -13.11 -25.16
C TYR A 181 14.86 -12.82 -25.21
N PRO A 182 15.69 -13.68 -24.58
CA PRO A 182 17.14 -13.62 -24.70
C PRO A 182 17.62 -13.71 -26.15
N THR A 183 18.75 -13.06 -26.43
CA THR A 183 19.49 -13.19 -27.68
C THR A 183 20.95 -13.58 -27.38
N THR A 184 21.74 -13.89 -28.40
CA THR A 184 23.17 -14.19 -28.21
C THR A 184 23.97 -13.01 -27.66
N GLU A 185 23.54 -11.77 -27.92
CA GLU A 185 24.20 -10.56 -27.43
C GLU A 185 23.69 -10.14 -26.05
N ARG A 186 22.46 -10.54 -25.71
CA ARG A 186 21.80 -10.22 -24.44
C ARG A 186 21.11 -11.46 -23.91
N ASP A 187 21.88 -12.26 -23.18
CA ASP A 187 21.45 -13.56 -22.65
C ASP A 187 20.65 -13.39 -21.36
N PHE A 188 19.51 -12.72 -21.43
CA PHE A 188 18.50 -12.62 -20.37
C PHE A 188 17.16 -12.14 -20.93
N TYR A 189 16.08 -12.44 -20.21
CA TYR A 189 14.74 -11.93 -20.51
C TYR A 189 14.59 -10.50 -20.02
N THR A 190 13.91 -9.66 -20.79
CA THR A 190 13.46 -8.34 -20.32
C THR A 190 11.95 -8.30 -20.22
N LEU A 191 11.47 -8.09 -19.00
CA LEU A 191 10.05 -7.93 -18.68
C LEU A 191 9.79 -6.44 -18.53
N VAL A 192 8.73 -5.94 -19.16
CA VAL A 192 8.37 -4.53 -19.13
C VAL A 192 6.87 -4.41 -18.92
N THR A 193 6.42 -3.60 -17.96
CA THR A 193 5.00 -3.27 -17.88
C THR A 193 4.59 -2.45 -19.10
N VAL A 194 3.35 -2.64 -19.56
CA VAL A 194 2.74 -1.81 -20.60
C VAL A 194 1.33 -1.47 -20.16
N GLY A 195 1.11 -0.19 -19.88
CA GLY A 195 -0.16 0.36 -19.42
C GLY A 195 -0.10 0.97 -18.02
N MET A 196 1.00 0.82 -17.28
CA MET A 196 1.14 1.49 -15.98
C MET A 196 1.20 3.01 -16.18
N GLY A 197 1.99 3.48 -17.15
CA GLY A 197 2.16 4.90 -17.42
C GLY A 197 0.97 5.56 -18.10
N ALA A 198 -0.13 4.83 -18.33
CA ALA A 198 -1.42 5.42 -18.70
C ALA A 198 -1.97 6.26 -17.54
N HIS A 199 -1.73 5.81 -16.30
CA HIS A 199 -2.00 6.58 -15.10
C HIS A 199 -0.95 7.68 -14.91
N ARG A 200 -1.44 8.85 -14.50
CA ARG A 200 -0.61 9.99 -14.15
C ARG A 200 -0.47 10.05 -12.62
N MET A 201 0.67 9.58 -12.13
CA MET A 201 1.01 9.63 -10.71
C MET A 201 1.10 11.07 -10.22
N LYS A 202 0.79 11.27 -8.94
CA LYS A 202 0.86 12.58 -8.30
C LYS A 202 2.27 12.80 -7.74
N THR A 203 3.11 13.41 -8.56
CA THR A 203 4.48 13.77 -8.18
C THR A 203 4.53 15.05 -7.35
N PRO A 204 5.57 15.23 -6.51
CA PRO A 204 5.81 16.49 -5.80
C PRO A 204 5.83 17.69 -6.77
N PRO A 205 5.21 18.84 -6.40
CA PRO A 205 5.17 20.02 -7.26
C PRO A 205 6.53 20.47 -7.80
N GLU A 206 7.60 20.26 -7.02
CA GLU A 206 8.98 20.60 -7.32
C GLU A 206 9.56 19.76 -8.47
N LEU A 207 8.98 18.58 -8.73
CA LEU A 207 9.42 17.63 -9.76
C LEU A 207 8.55 17.67 -11.02
N LYS A 208 7.57 18.58 -11.11
CA LYS A 208 6.65 18.66 -12.27
C LYS A 208 7.37 18.94 -13.60
N THR A 209 8.49 19.64 -13.58
CA THR A 209 9.28 19.93 -14.79
C THR A 209 10.05 18.71 -15.30
N GLU A 210 10.23 17.68 -14.47
CA GLU A 210 11.02 16.48 -14.76
C GLU A 210 10.22 15.39 -15.51
N GLN A 211 8.92 15.61 -15.76
CA GLN A 211 8.02 14.66 -16.42
C GLN A 211 8.13 13.23 -15.85
N LEU A 212 7.97 13.10 -14.53
CA LEU A 212 8.10 11.82 -13.79
C LEU A 212 6.75 11.18 -13.49
N GLU A 213 5.65 11.79 -13.93
CA GLU A 213 4.29 11.38 -13.56
C GLU A 213 3.85 10.08 -14.23
N ARG A 214 4.59 9.58 -15.22
CA ARG A 214 4.27 8.36 -15.94
C ARG A 214 5.47 7.44 -15.94
N ALA A 215 5.25 6.19 -15.56
CA ALA A 215 6.32 5.21 -15.49
C ALA A 215 5.90 3.83 -16.01
N GLU A 216 6.88 3.08 -16.51
CA GLU A 216 6.81 1.64 -16.70
C GLU A 216 7.96 0.97 -15.92
N LEU A 217 7.72 -0.25 -15.45
CA LEU A 217 8.66 -1.04 -14.67
C LEU A 217 9.37 -2.04 -15.57
N VAL A 218 10.66 -2.22 -15.36
CA VAL A 218 11.52 -3.15 -16.09
C VAL A 218 12.13 -4.15 -15.12
N MET A 219 12.22 -5.41 -15.51
CA MET A 219 12.92 -6.46 -14.76
C MET A 219 13.73 -7.33 -15.73
N TYR A 220 14.96 -7.68 -15.34
CA TYR A 220 15.80 -8.61 -16.09
C TYR A 220 15.81 -9.96 -15.40
N MET A 221 15.38 -11.00 -16.11
CA MET A 221 15.30 -12.36 -15.59
C MET A 221 16.31 -13.27 -16.32
N PRO A 222 16.95 -14.22 -15.63
CA PRO A 222 17.99 -15.06 -16.22
C PRO A 222 17.45 -15.98 -17.33
N PRO A 223 18.29 -16.49 -18.25
CA PRO A 223 17.89 -17.34 -19.38
C PRO A 223 17.17 -18.63 -19.00
N ASP A 224 17.38 -19.13 -17.78
CA ASP A 224 16.74 -20.32 -17.26
C ASP A 224 15.37 -20.04 -16.61
N TRP A 225 14.98 -18.77 -16.49
CA TRP A 225 13.63 -18.38 -16.11
C TRP A 225 12.62 -18.90 -17.14
N LYS A 226 11.49 -19.44 -16.67
CA LYS A 226 10.48 -20.07 -17.52
C LYS A 226 9.24 -19.19 -17.67
N PRO A 227 9.06 -18.52 -18.82
CA PRO A 227 7.85 -17.77 -19.08
C PRO A 227 6.60 -18.65 -18.97
N ARG A 228 5.50 -18.08 -18.46
CA ARG A 228 4.17 -18.73 -18.36
C ARG A 228 4.15 -20.02 -17.52
N SER A 229 5.21 -20.29 -16.75
CA SER A 229 5.23 -21.37 -15.77
C SER A 229 4.24 -21.11 -14.63
N ARG A 230 3.63 -22.18 -14.10
CA ARG A 230 2.80 -22.12 -12.88
C ARG A 230 3.62 -22.30 -11.60
N ASP A 231 4.90 -22.65 -11.72
CA ASP A 231 5.81 -22.73 -10.58
C ASP A 231 5.97 -21.35 -9.95
N ILE A 232 5.82 -21.27 -8.63
CA ILE A 232 5.93 -20.02 -7.89
C ILE A 232 7.30 -19.36 -8.06
N ARG A 233 8.37 -20.14 -8.23
CA ARG A 233 9.74 -19.65 -8.46
C ARG A 233 9.89 -18.86 -9.77
N HIS A 234 9.00 -19.08 -10.73
CA HIS A 234 8.98 -18.39 -12.01
C HIS A 234 7.81 -17.41 -12.16
N SER A 235 6.66 -17.69 -11.53
CA SER A 235 5.44 -16.89 -11.69
C SER A 235 5.30 -15.70 -10.75
N TRP A 236 6.09 -15.64 -9.66
CA TRP A 236 6.02 -14.55 -8.67
C TRP A 236 6.23 -13.17 -9.33
N ILE A 237 7.20 -13.04 -10.23
CA ILE A 237 7.61 -11.74 -10.79
C ILE A 237 6.49 -11.06 -11.56
N ILE A 238 5.67 -11.82 -12.28
CA ILE A 238 4.52 -11.25 -13.03
C ILE A 238 3.49 -10.68 -12.05
N LYS A 239 3.22 -11.38 -10.95
CA LYS A 239 2.30 -10.92 -9.91
C LYS A 239 2.87 -9.69 -9.21
N GLU A 240 4.15 -9.71 -8.89
CA GLU A 240 4.82 -8.64 -8.16
C GLU A 240 4.94 -7.36 -8.99
N MET A 241 5.32 -7.44 -10.28
CA MET A 241 5.34 -6.28 -11.17
C MET A 241 3.95 -5.63 -11.30
N ARG A 242 2.90 -6.45 -11.42
CA ARG A 242 1.51 -5.94 -11.48
C ARG A 242 1.08 -5.29 -10.17
N ARG A 243 1.48 -5.87 -9.04
CA ARG A 243 1.23 -5.30 -7.71
C ARG A 243 1.91 -3.94 -7.57
N ILE A 244 3.21 -3.85 -7.88
CA ILE A 244 3.98 -2.60 -7.81
C ILE A 244 3.37 -1.53 -8.74
N ALA A 245 2.99 -1.91 -9.96
CA ALA A 245 2.38 -1.00 -10.91
C ALA A 245 1.05 -0.39 -10.44
N ARG A 246 0.37 -1.03 -9.49
CA ARG A 246 -0.91 -0.58 -8.92
C ARG A 246 -0.76 0.22 -7.62
N LEU A 247 0.41 0.22 -6.98
CA LEU A 247 0.66 1.00 -5.76
C LEU A 247 0.28 2.48 -5.88
N PRO A 248 0.53 3.17 -7.03
CA PRO A 248 0.09 4.56 -7.18
C PRO A 248 -1.44 4.75 -7.18
N LEU A 249 -2.23 3.70 -7.47
CA LEU A 249 -3.69 3.74 -7.51
C LEU A 249 -4.36 3.43 -6.16
N GLU A 250 -3.74 2.56 -5.36
CA GLU A 250 -4.34 2.01 -4.12
C GLU A 250 -4.66 3.10 -3.08
N ASN A 251 -4.03 4.28 -3.18
CA ASN A 251 -4.20 5.38 -2.23
C ASN A 251 -5.27 6.42 -2.63
N GLU A 252 -5.95 6.27 -3.77
CA GLU A 252 -7.16 7.09 -4.04
C GLU A 252 -8.35 6.66 -3.15
N ALA A 253 -8.30 5.45 -2.58
CA ALA A 253 -9.38 4.82 -1.79
C ALA A 253 -9.11 4.77 -0.28
N ARG A 254 -7.97 5.28 0.22
CA ARG A 254 -7.79 5.57 1.65
C ARG A 254 -7.78 7.08 1.78
N LEU A 255 -8.53 7.60 2.76
CA LEU A 255 -8.65 9.00 3.17
C LEU A 255 -7.71 9.95 2.37
N PRO A 256 -8.21 10.94 1.60
CA PRO A 256 -7.44 11.76 0.64
C PRO A 256 -6.29 12.62 1.23
N LEU A 257 -5.91 12.38 2.48
CA LEU A 257 -4.77 12.96 3.20
C LEU A 257 -3.63 11.94 3.39
N GLU A 258 -3.84 10.63 3.17
CA GLU A 258 -2.80 9.60 3.20
C GLU A 258 -2.26 9.35 1.78
N ASN A 259 -1.19 10.08 1.43
CA ASN A 259 -0.22 9.73 0.40
C ASN A 259 -0.76 9.47 -1.02
N ASP A 260 -1.00 10.56 -1.74
CA ASP A 260 -0.87 10.58 -3.19
C ASP A 260 0.52 10.05 -3.59
N THR A 261 0.56 8.78 -3.99
CA THR A 261 1.80 8.00 -4.06
C THR A 261 2.33 7.93 -5.49
N TRP A 262 3.64 8.08 -5.64
CA TRP A 262 4.33 7.99 -6.92
C TRP A 262 5.54 7.04 -6.82
N LEU A 263 5.98 6.54 -7.97
CA LEU A 263 7.14 5.67 -8.08
C LEU A 263 8.26 6.37 -8.85
N GLY A 264 9.47 6.31 -8.29
CA GLY A 264 10.64 7.01 -8.80
C GLY A 264 11.94 6.31 -8.45
N TYR A 265 13.05 6.81 -9.01
CA TYR A 265 14.39 6.35 -8.67
C TYR A 265 14.64 6.43 -7.16
N GLY A 266 15.21 5.38 -6.59
CA GLY A 266 15.52 5.26 -5.17
C GLY A 266 14.33 4.89 -4.27
N HIS A 267 13.11 4.74 -4.82
CA HIS A 267 11.98 4.23 -4.04
C HIS A 267 12.17 2.75 -3.69
N LEU A 268 11.77 2.39 -2.47
CA LEU A 268 11.78 1.02 -1.98
C LEU A 268 10.37 0.47 -1.93
N VAL A 269 10.23 -0.80 -2.28
CA VAL A 269 9.03 -1.59 -2.07
C VAL A 269 9.39 -2.80 -1.22
N SER A 270 8.82 -2.91 -0.02
CA SER A 270 8.99 -4.07 0.85
C SER A 270 7.74 -4.28 1.70
N ASP A 271 7.44 -5.55 1.97
CA ASP A 271 6.44 -6.02 2.92
C ASP A 271 7.09 -6.66 4.17
N GLY A 272 8.41 -6.56 4.30
CA GLY A 272 9.19 -7.18 5.37
C GLY A 272 9.36 -8.70 5.26
N SER A 273 9.03 -9.28 4.11
CA SER A 273 9.24 -10.70 3.80
C SER A 273 10.08 -10.86 2.53
N PRO A 274 10.69 -12.05 2.31
CA PRO A 274 11.37 -12.33 1.05
C PRO A 274 10.48 -12.11 -0.18
N ILE A 275 11.04 -11.53 -1.23
CA ILE A 275 10.31 -11.19 -2.47
C ILE A 275 9.88 -12.44 -3.25
N ALA A 276 10.58 -13.54 -3.07
CA ALA A 276 10.32 -14.83 -3.69
C ALA A 276 10.70 -15.99 -2.73
N PRO A 277 10.15 -17.20 -2.91
CA PRO A 277 10.37 -18.30 -1.97
C PRO A 277 11.81 -18.82 -1.86
N ASN A 278 12.70 -18.47 -2.79
CA ASN A 278 14.04 -19.03 -2.93
C ASN A 278 15.16 -17.97 -2.83
N THR A 279 14.89 -16.84 -2.18
CA THR A 279 15.86 -15.76 -1.98
C THR A 279 15.72 -15.21 -0.57
N GLU A 280 16.80 -14.63 -0.04
CA GLU A 280 16.80 -13.83 1.19
C GLU A 280 16.67 -12.32 0.89
N GLN A 281 16.48 -11.95 -0.37
CA GLN A 281 16.19 -10.56 -0.76
C GLN A 281 14.76 -10.20 -0.34
N GLU A 282 14.60 -9.09 0.39
CA GLU A 282 13.35 -8.70 1.09
C GLU A 282 12.71 -7.42 0.54
N ALA A 283 13.40 -6.73 -0.36
CA ALA A 283 12.90 -5.47 -0.92
C ALA A 283 13.24 -5.35 -2.40
N ILE A 284 12.47 -4.52 -3.10
CA ILE A 284 12.74 -4.11 -4.47
C ILE A 284 13.06 -2.61 -4.45
N LEU A 285 14.26 -2.26 -4.92
CA LEU A 285 14.69 -0.88 -5.15
C LEU A 285 14.40 -0.50 -6.60
N LEU A 286 13.82 0.67 -6.83
CA LEU A 286 13.68 1.23 -8.18
C LEU A 286 14.97 1.96 -8.56
N ILE A 287 15.62 1.51 -9.62
CA ILE A 287 16.88 2.07 -10.13
C ILE A 287 16.75 2.49 -11.59
N SER A 288 17.73 3.23 -12.09
CA SER A 288 17.86 3.51 -13.53
C SER A 288 18.21 2.23 -14.28
N LEU A 289 17.77 2.13 -15.54
CA LEU A 289 18.07 0.99 -16.40
C LEU A 289 19.59 0.74 -16.47
N GLN A 290 19.98 -0.47 -16.10
CA GLN A 290 21.33 -0.99 -16.35
C GLN A 290 21.36 -1.70 -17.71
N ASP A 291 22.54 -1.91 -18.28
CA ASP A 291 22.73 -2.64 -19.55
C ASP A 291 21.84 -2.16 -20.73
N ALA A 292 21.45 -0.88 -20.70
CA ALA A 292 20.66 -0.21 -21.72
C ALA A 292 21.20 1.22 -21.95
N PRO A 293 21.08 1.78 -23.17
CA PRO A 293 21.50 3.16 -23.42
C PRO A 293 20.59 4.15 -22.70
N ASP A 294 21.12 5.32 -22.30
CA ASP A 294 20.34 6.38 -21.64
C ASP A 294 19.04 6.75 -22.37
N ALA A 295 19.06 6.67 -23.71
CA ALA A 295 17.91 6.94 -24.56
C ALA A 295 16.74 5.94 -24.36
N ALA A 296 16.98 4.79 -23.72
CA ALA A 296 15.95 3.83 -23.34
C ALA A 296 15.18 4.25 -22.07
N LEU A 297 15.74 5.14 -21.24
CA LEU A 297 15.17 5.54 -19.96
C LEU A 297 13.82 6.27 -20.11
N ARG A 298 13.62 6.98 -21.23
CA ARG A 298 12.43 7.83 -21.45
C ARG A 298 11.85 7.59 -22.84
N CYS A 299 10.59 7.17 -22.90
CA CYS A 299 9.81 7.11 -24.13
C CYS A 299 9.05 8.41 -24.31
N PRO A 300 9.28 9.19 -25.39
CA PRO A 300 8.42 10.31 -25.73
C PRO A 300 7.05 9.81 -26.19
N LEU A 301 5.99 10.48 -25.74
CA LEU A 301 4.61 10.22 -26.15
C LEU A 301 4.15 11.24 -27.21
N PRO A 302 3.16 10.89 -28.05
CA PRO A 302 2.64 11.78 -29.11
C PRO A 302 2.09 13.13 -28.60
N ASN A 303 1.66 13.20 -27.34
CA ASN A 303 1.12 14.40 -26.71
C ASN A 303 2.20 15.33 -26.12
N GLY A 304 3.49 15.01 -26.29
CA GLY A 304 4.61 15.78 -25.76
C GLY A 304 5.00 15.46 -24.32
N GLU A 305 4.27 14.57 -23.64
CA GLU A 305 4.71 13.97 -22.37
C GLU A 305 5.73 12.85 -22.60
N SER A 306 6.27 12.27 -21.53
CA SER A 306 7.13 11.10 -21.60
C SER A 306 6.78 10.07 -20.54
N VAL A 307 7.21 8.82 -20.78
CA VAL A 307 7.09 7.69 -19.87
C VAL A 307 8.50 7.28 -19.45
N VAL A 308 8.76 7.24 -18.14
CA VAL A 308 10.06 6.85 -17.57
C VAL A 308 10.10 5.35 -17.29
N PHE A 309 11.22 4.70 -17.57
CA PHE A 309 11.40 3.27 -17.33
C PHE A 309 12.27 3.07 -16.09
N TYR A 310 11.72 2.46 -15.04
CA TYR A 310 12.46 2.13 -13.82
C TYR A 310 12.73 0.64 -13.74
N GLN A 311 13.99 0.27 -13.51
CA GLN A 311 14.33 -1.12 -13.27
C GLN A 311 14.03 -1.50 -11.82
N LEU A 312 13.37 -2.63 -11.63
CA LEU A 312 13.17 -3.28 -10.35
C LEU A 312 14.44 -4.04 -9.99
N PHE A 313 15.04 -3.72 -8.85
CA PHE A 313 16.28 -4.32 -8.38
C PHE A 313 16.09 -4.92 -6.99
N PRO A 314 15.93 -6.25 -6.89
CA PRO A 314 15.90 -6.95 -5.61
C PRO A 314 17.12 -6.69 -4.73
N ILE A 315 16.91 -6.38 -3.45
CA ILE A 315 17.96 -6.13 -2.46
C ILE A 315 17.73 -6.89 -1.16
N TYR A 316 18.85 -7.20 -0.48
CA TYR A 316 18.83 -7.81 0.85
C TYR A 316 18.45 -6.79 1.92
N LYS A 317 18.05 -7.29 3.08
CA LYS A 317 17.73 -6.46 4.24
C LYS A 317 18.87 -5.50 4.60
N GLN A 318 20.11 -5.99 4.64
CA GLN A 318 21.28 -5.17 4.99
C GLN A 318 21.53 -4.05 3.98
N GLU A 319 21.30 -4.32 2.69
CA GLU A 319 21.41 -3.33 1.61
C GLU A 319 20.28 -2.29 1.72
N MET A 320 19.07 -2.72 2.06
CA MET A 320 17.95 -1.82 2.35
C MET A 320 18.29 -0.91 3.54
N ASP A 321 18.79 -1.46 4.63
CA ASP A 321 19.20 -0.72 5.82
C ASP A 321 20.33 0.29 5.47
N TYR A 322 21.31 -0.13 4.65
CA TYR A 322 22.37 0.75 4.13
C TYR A 322 21.80 1.88 3.28
N LYS A 323 20.88 1.59 2.36
CA LYS A 323 20.22 2.60 1.52
C LYS A 323 19.40 3.58 2.34
N LEU A 324 18.75 3.12 3.41
CA LEU A 324 18.01 4.00 4.32
C LEU A 324 18.95 4.95 5.07
N ALA A 325 20.13 4.47 5.46
CA ALA A 325 21.12 5.27 6.17
C ALA A 325 21.90 6.25 5.25
N ARG A 326 22.25 5.84 4.03
CA ARG A 326 23.22 6.56 3.16
C ARG A 326 22.67 6.97 1.80
N GLY A 327 21.42 6.62 1.50
CA GLY A 327 20.77 6.93 0.22
C GLY A 327 21.01 5.89 -0.87
N ALA A 328 20.22 6.00 -1.95
CA ALA A 328 20.25 5.02 -3.04
C ALA A 328 21.54 5.10 -3.86
N ALA A 329 22.04 6.29 -4.18
CA ALA A 329 23.28 6.46 -4.94
C ALA A 329 24.47 5.76 -4.25
N ALA A 330 24.62 5.96 -2.93
CA ALA A 330 25.68 5.32 -2.16
C ALA A 330 25.60 3.79 -2.14
N LEU A 331 24.40 3.21 -2.20
CA LEU A 331 24.24 1.75 -2.32
C LEU A 331 24.64 1.29 -3.73
N ILE A 332 24.20 2.00 -4.77
CA ILE A 332 24.50 1.67 -6.16
C ILE A 332 26.00 1.74 -6.44
N ASP A 333 26.71 2.68 -5.82
CA ASP A 333 28.18 2.80 -5.91
C ASP A 333 28.92 1.58 -5.34
N LEU A 334 28.27 0.76 -4.49
CA LEU A 334 28.82 -0.52 -4.00
C LEU A 334 28.58 -1.70 -4.95
N MET A 335 27.76 -1.52 -5.99
CA MET A 335 27.28 -2.58 -6.87
C MET A 335 27.84 -2.57 -8.30
N PRO A 336 29.02 -2.00 -8.64
CA PRO A 336 29.47 -1.91 -10.04
C PRO A 336 29.76 -3.27 -10.67
N HIS A 337 29.98 -4.31 -9.87
CA HIS A 337 30.22 -5.70 -10.31
C HIS A 337 28.98 -6.58 -10.21
N ILE A 338 27.88 -6.08 -9.64
CA ILE A 338 26.64 -6.84 -9.50
C ILE A 338 25.90 -6.78 -10.84
N SER A 339 25.50 -7.96 -11.35
CA SER A 339 24.72 -8.03 -12.57
C SER A 339 23.37 -7.35 -12.41
N ALA A 340 22.91 -6.68 -13.48
CA ALA A 340 21.55 -6.18 -13.58
C ALA A 340 20.49 -7.30 -13.66
N VAL A 341 20.91 -8.50 -14.06
CA VAL A 341 20.05 -9.68 -14.19
C VAL A 341 19.76 -10.23 -12.80
N TYR A 342 18.49 -10.56 -12.55
CA TYR A 342 18.08 -11.15 -11.29
C TYR A 342 18.82 -12.44 -10.97
N ASP A 343 19.50 -12.44 -9.84
CA ASP A 343 20.13 -13.60 -9.24
C ASP A 343 19.70 -13.67 -7.75
N PRO A 344 18.98 -14.73 -7.34
CA PRO A 344 18.55 -14.90 -5.95
C PRO A 344 19.72 -15.12 -4.98
N GLU A 345 20.88 -15.55 -5.48
CA GLU A 345 22.05 -15.95 -4.69
C GLU A 345 23.24 -14.98 -4.86
N ARG A 346 23.02 -13.81 -5.49
CA ARG A 346 24.08 -12.81 -5.69
C ARG A 346 24.72 -12.38 -4.36
N GLU A 347 25.92 -11.82 -4.46
CA GLU A 347 26.57 -11.20 -3.31
C GLU A 347 25.68 -10.13 -2.67
N ASN A 348 25.57 -10.17 -1.35
CA ASN A 348 25.05 -9.09 -0.53
C ASN A 348 26.20 -8.14 -0.19
N VAL A 349 26.23 -6.97 -0.82
CA VAL A 349 27.37 -6.01 -0.70
C VAL A 349 27.47 -5.36 0.69
N CYS A 350 26.46 -5.56 1.54
CA CYS A 350 26.40 -5.06 2.90
C CYS A 350 26.44 -6.17 3.96
N LYS A 351 26.77 -7.42 3.59
CA LYS A 351 26.72 -8.59 4.49
C LYS A 351 27.58 -8.44 5.74
N ASP A 352 28.81 -7.96 5.57
CA ASP A 352 29.80 -7.82 6.64
C ASP A 352 29.95 -6.38 7.16
N MET A 353 29.15 -5.45 6.61
CA MET A 353 29.09 -4.11 7.16
C MET A 353 28.36 -4.22 8.50
N GLU A 354 29.05 -3.91 9.60
CA GLU A 354 28.37 -3.71 10.87
C GLU A 354 27.20 -2.77 10.58
N SER A 355 25.99 -3.24 10.91
CA SER A 355 24.81 -2.39 11.04
C SER A 355 25.26 -1.23 11.91
N GLY A 356 25.63 -0.10 11.28
CA GLY A 356 26.32 0.98 11.97
C GLY A 356 25.54 1.28 13.23
N ALA A 357 26.23 1.36 14.36
CA ALA A 357 25.65 1.58 15.67
C ALA A 357 24.46 2.55 15.56
N GLY A 358 23.25 2.00 15.70
CA GLY A 358 21.98 2.62 15.36
C GLY A 358 21.39 2.15 14.04
N SER A 359 20.90 0.91 14.01
CA SER A 359 19.95 0.47 12.99
C SER A 359 18.76 1.44 12.99
N PRO A 360 18.40 2.08 11.86
CA PRO A 360 17.13 2.78 11.78
C PRO A 360 16.04 1.79 12.17
N LEU A 361 15.31 2.16 13.20
CA LEU A 361 14.21 1.41 13.77
C LEU A 361 13.35 0.74 12.71
N LEU A 362 13.20 -0.58 12.81
CA LEU A 362 12.37 -1.35 11.91
C LEU A 362 10.93 -0.86 12.04
N VAL A 363 10.26 -0.65 10.89
CA VAL A 363 8.87 -0.20 10.78
C VAL A 363 7.91 -0.98 11.72
N GLY A 364 8.20 -2.26 11.99
CA GLY A 364 7.43 -3.08 12.92
C GLY A 364 7.52 -2.64 14.39
N GLU A 365 8.67 -2.16 14.85
CA GLU A 365 8.90 -1.74 16.24
C GLU A 365 8.30 -0.35 16.50
N THR A 366 8.38 0.54 15.50
CA THR A 366 7.76 1.88 15.57
C THR A 366 6.24 1.78 15.52
N ASN A 367 5.67 0.85 14.73
CA ASN A 367 4.24 0.59 14.71
C ASN A 367 3.73 0.04 16.06
N TYR A 368 4.48 -0.86 16.70
CA TYR A 368 4.16 -1.34 18.05
C TYR A 368 4.14 -0.19 19.08
N LEU A 369 5.15 0.68 19.02
CA LEU A 369 5.25 1.84 19.91
C LEU A 369 4.12 2.85 19.67
N VAL A 370 3.81 3.16 18.41
CA VAL A 370 2.66 4.01 18.04
C VAL A 370 1.36 3.44 18.57
N GLY A 371 1.12 2.13 18.43
CA GLY A 371 -0.07 1.48 18.99
C GLY A 371 -0.19 1.62 20.50
N LYS A 372 0.94 1.62 21.22
CA LYS A 372 0.98 1.87 22.68
C LYS A 372 0.71 3.34 23.02
N LEU A 373 1.30 4.28 22.27
CA LEU A 373 1.09 5.72 22.45
C LEU A 373 -0.37 6.12 22.20
N LYS A 374 -0.99 5.56 21.17
CA LYS A 374 -2.43 5.72 20.87
C LYS A 374 -3.30 5.30 22.05
N LYS A 375 -3.03 4.13 22.65
CA LYS A 375 -3.74 3.64 23.85
C LYS A 375 -3.54 4.52 25.08
N LEU A 376 -2.44 5.27 25.15
CA LEU A 376 -2.11 6.16 26.25
C LEU A 376 -2.57 7.61 26.02
N GLY A 377 -3.23 7.91 24.88
CA GLY A 377 -3.64 9.28 24.57
C GLY A 377 -2.46 10.21 24.23
N VAL A 378 -1.28 9.67 23.93
CA VAL A 378 -0.05 10.44 23.71
C VAL A 378 0.17 10.67 22.23
N SER A 379 0.30 11.94 21.86
CA SER A 379 0.28 12.36 20.47
C SER A 379 1.54 13.07 19.98
N CYS A 380 2.49 13.36 20.88
CA CYS A 380 3.81 13.87 20.57
C CYS A 380 4.79 13.21 21.54
N ALA A 381 5.70 12.42 21.02
CA ALA A 381 6.59 11.59 21.80
C ALA A 381 8.01 11.68 21.26
N VAL A 382 8.98 11.72 22.16
CA VAL A 382 10.40 11.80 21.81
C VAL A 382 11.20 10.85 22.69
N SER A 383 12.22 10.21 22.12
CA SER A 383 13.16 9.40 22.87
C SER A 383 13.96 10.25 23.86
N ARG A 384 14.23 9.71 25.05
CA ARG A 384 15.16 10.33 26.02
C ARG A 384 16.57 10.51 25.48
N LYS A 385 16.99 9.71 24.50
CA LYS A 385 18.27 9.92 23.81
C LYS A 385 18.33 11.31 23.16
N ILE A 386 17.21 11.78 22.61
CA ILE A 386 17.09 13.13 22.07
C ILE A 386 16.87 14.14 23.20
N SER A 387 15.85 13.95 24.05
CA SER A 387 15.42 14.99 25.01
C SER A 387 16.35 15.18 26.21
N ARG A 388 17.14 14.17 26.59
CA ARG A 388 18.02 14.18 27.77
C ARG A 388 19.50 14.04 27.43
N GLU A 389 19.81 13.21 26.45
CA GLU A 389 21.21 12.92 26.06
C GLU A 389 21.68 13.83 24.90
N GLY A 390 20.76 14.56 24.26
CA GLY A 390 21.07 15.54 23.22
C GLY A 390 21.44 14.92 21.86
N GLU A 391 21.10 13.64 21.64
CA GLU A 391 21.21 13.04 20.31
C GLU A 391 20.29 13.76 19.30
N ARG A 392 20.72 13.73 18.04
CA ARG A 392 19.93 14.29 16.94
C ARG A 392 18.79 13.36 16.55
N VAL A 393 17.75 13.92 15.95
CA VAL A 393 16.57 13.16 15.51
C VAL A 393 16.91 12.37 14.25
N GLY A 394 17.14 11.06 14.35
CA GLY A 394 17.44 10.21 13.20
C GLY A 394 16.20 9.63 12.50
N PHE A 395 15.06 9.57 13.18
CA PHE A 395 13.80 9.05 12.64
C PHE A 395 12.61 9.87 13.17
N MET A 396 11.66 10.16 12.29
CA MET A 396 10.41 10.83 12.61
C MET A 396 9.24 10.06 12.00
N LYS A 397 8.25 9.73 12.81
CA LYS A 397 6.99 9.14 12.37
C LYS A 397 5.84 10.01 12.78
N ARG A 398 5.01 10.43 11.82
CA ARG A 398 3.78 11.15 12.10
C ARG A 398 2.62 10.19 12.10
N PHE A 399 1.91 10.07 13.22
CA PHE A 399 0.74 9.20 13.37
C PHE A 399 -0.47 10.00 13.82
N LEU A 400 -1.65 9.63 13.33
CA LEU A 400 -2.92 10.20 13.74
C LEU A 400 -3.49 9.39 14.92
N MET A 401 -4.07 10.08 15.90
CA MET A 401 -4.80 9.46 17.01
C MET A 401 -6.14 8.92 16.52
N ASP A 402 -6.51 7.71 16.94
CA ASP A 402 -7.76 7.04 16.53
C ASP A 402 -9.02 7.66 17.16
N ASP A 403 -8.85 8.60 18.10
CA ASP A 403 -9.92 9.23 18.88
C ASP A 403 -10.22 10.65 18.36
N SER A 404 -11.49 10.88 17.99
CA SER A 404 -12.00 12.13 17.41
C SER A 404 -11.98 13.33 18.37
N GLU A 405 -11.94 13.13 19.68
CA GLU A 405 -11.85 14.25 20.65
C GLU A 405 -10.40 14.68 20.88
N LEU A 406 -9.46 13.72 20.92
CA LEU A 406 -8.03 13.98 21.06
C LEU A 406 -7.40 14.49 19.76
N SER A 407 -7.91 14.09 18.59
CA SER A 407 -7.48 14.64 17.29
C SER A 407 -7.85 16.11 17.12
N GLN A 408 -8.91 16.59 17.79
CA GLN A 408 -9.28 18.01 17.86
C GLN A 408 -8.38 18.83 18.80
N MET A 409 -7.65 18.20 19.71
CA MET A 409 -6.71 18.85 20.64
C MET A 409 -5.32 19.07 20.02
N ASN A 410 -5.20 19.81 18.92
CA ASN A 410 -3.94 20.29 18.30
C ASN A 410 -2.71 19.39 18.57
N THR A 411 -2.84 18.12 18.23
CA THR A 411 -1.83 17.12 18.51
C THR A 411 -0.83 17.10 17.36
N SER A 412 0.47 17.16 17.66
CA SER A 412 1.45 17.27 16.57
C SER A 412 1.58 15.97 15.76
N GLY A 413 1.28 14.81 16.37
CA GLY A 413 1.35 13.48 15.77
C GLY A 413 2.75 12.89 15.70
N TRP A 414 3.77 13.59 16.20
CA TRP A 414 5.17 13.21 15.96
C TRP A 414 5.71 12.26 17.02
N LEU A 415 6.19 11.10 16.58
CA LEU A 415 7.15 10.26 17.28
C LEU A 415 8.54 10.53 16.72
N MET A 416 9.47 10.96 17.57
CA MET A 416 10.85 11.28 17.17
C MET A 416 11.85 10.42 17.94
N LEU A 417 12.72 9.73 17.19
CA LEU A 417 13.69 8.77 17.70
C LEU A 417 15.06 9.12 17.13
N SER A 418 16.15 8.86 17.86
CA SER A 418 17.49 9.16 17.37
C SER A 418 17.96 8.18 16.29
N GLY A 419 17.30 7.02 16.20
CA GLY A 419 17.70 5.92 15.32
C GLY A 419 18.75 5.01 15.96
N SER A 420 19.20 5.32 17.18
CA SER A 420 20.13 4.49 17.94
C SER A 420 19.44 3.61 19.00
N GLU A 421 18.11 3.68 19.12
CA GLU A 421 17.33 2.92 20.09
C GLU A 421 17.25 1.43 19.73
N SER A 422 17.57 0.55 20.69
CA SER A 422 17.34 -0.89 20.54
C SER A 422 15.88 -1.25 20.84
N ARG A 423 15.48 -2.46 20.45
CA ARG A 423 14.16 -3.02 20.77
C ARG A 423 13.88 -3.05 22.27
N GLU A 424 14.86 -3.47 23.06
CA GLU A 424 14.77 -3.54 24.52
C GLU A 424 14.63 -2.14 25.13
N TYR A 425 15.31 -1.15 24.55
CA TYR A 425 15.23 0.24 24.97
C TYR A 425 13.81 0.81 24.77
N LEU A 426 13.17 0.54 23.64
CA LEU A 426 11.80 1.01 23.37
C LEU A 426 10.70 0.21 24.05
N ALA A 427 11.01 -1.01 24.51
CA ALA A 427 10.07 -1.81 25.28
C ALA A 427 9.75 -1.13 26.64
N ASP A 428 10.70 -0.40 27.21
CA ASP A 428 10.52 0.37 28.44
C ASP A 428 9.78 1.70 28.15
N PRO A 429 8.54 1.87 28.62
CA PRO A 429 7.78 3.09 28.40
C PRO A 429 8.42 4.34 29.03
N PHE A 430 9.32 4.20 30.00
CA PHE A 430 9.99 5.34 30.61
C PHE A 430 11.06 5.95 29.71
N ASN A 431 11.48 5.27 28.63
CA ASN A 431 12.48 5.81 27.70
C ASN A 431 11.90 6.76 26.65
N ILE A 432 10.58 6.92 26.63
CA ILE A 432 9.84 7.82 25.75
C ILE A 432 9.19 8.93 26.60
N GLU A 433 9.40 10.18 26.21
CA GLU A 433 8.87 11.36 26.88
C GLU A 433 7.91 12.14 26.00
N ILE A 434 6.95 12.80 26.63
CA ILE A 434 6.10 13.79 25.97
C ILE A 434 6.87 15.11 25.98
N ALA A 435 7.10 15.67 24.79
CA ALA A 435 7.76 16.95 24.64
C ALA A 435 7.00 17.84 23.64
N SER A 436 7.08 19.16 23.82
CA SER A 436 6.58 20.11 22.83
C SER A 436 7.51 20.15 21.62
N LEU A 437 6.95 20.36 20.42
CA LEU A 437 7.76 20.49 19.20
C LEU A 437 8.85 21.56 19.32
N ASN A 438 8.53 22.70 19.95
CA ASN A 438 9.50 23.76 20.21
C ASN A 438 10.73 23.27 21.00
N THR A 439 10.53 22.35 21.94
CA THR A 439 11.65 21.78 22.70
C THR A 439 12.55 20.95 21.80
N ILE A 440 11.96 20.13 20.92
CA ILE A 440 12.72 19.26 20.02
C ILE A 440 13.38 20.08 18.90
N CYS A 441 12.73 21.11 18.37
CA CYS A 441 13.32 22.04 17.39
C CYS A 441 14.53 22.80 17.93
N ASN A 442 14.56 23.10 19.23
CA ASN A 442 15.73 23.71 19.87
C ASN A 442 16.91 22.72 19.99
N ILE A 443 16.61 21.42 20.14
CA ILE A 443 17.62 20.36 20.18
C ILE A 443 18.15 20.07 18.76
N ASP A 444 17.24 20.00 17.79
CA ASP A 444 17.55 19.68 16.40
C ASP A 444 16.77 20.57 15.41
N PRO A 445 17.33 21.72 15.02
CA PRO A 445 16.66 22.66 14.11
C PRO A 445 16.40 22.10 12.71
N ALA A 446 17.06 21.02 12.30
CA ALA A 446 16.92 20.46 10.95
C ALA A 446 15.50 19.89 10.70
N ILE A 447 14.77 19.57 11.77
CA ILE A 447 13.43 18.99 11.68
C ILE A 447 12.35 20.02 11.32
N VAL A 448 12.63 21.31 11.50
CA VAL A 448 11.62 22.40 11.41
C VAL A 448 10.89 22.38 10.06
N LYS A 449 11.63 22.15 8.97
CA LYS A 449 11.08 22.08 7.60
C LYS A 449 10.18 20.86 7.34
N TYR A 450 10.11 19.91 8.26
CA TYR A 450 9.32 18.67 8.11
C TYR A 450 8.13 18.59 9.06
N LEU A 451 7.96 19.51 10.00
CA LEU A 451 6.92 19.40 11.02
C LEU A 451 5.49 19.46 10.47
N ASP A 452 5.33 20.09 9.31
CA ASP A 452 4.04 20.22 8.62
C ASP A 452 3.75 19.05 7.66
N MET A 453 4.66 18.07 7.54
CA MET A 453 4.46 16.90 6.69
C MET A 453 3.23 16.09 7.16
N PRO A 454 2.43 15.50 6.25
CA PRO A 454 1.15 14.89 6.59
C PRO A 454 1.25 13.73 7.59
N TYR A 455 0.15 13.39 8.26
CA TYR A 455 0.07 12.14 9.04
C TYR A 455 0.34 10.93 8.14
N GLY A 456 0.94 9.87 8.70
CA GLY A 456 1.45 8.72 7.94
C GLY A 456 2.86 8.90 7.37
N THR A 457 3.49 10.05 7.64
CA THR A 457 4.86 10.35 7.20
C THR A 457 5.88 9.62 8.06
N ASP A 458 6.70 8.76 7.43
CA ASP A 458 7.89 8.15 8.02
C ASP A 458 9.15 8.73 7.35
N LEU A 459 9.96 9.43 8.14
CA LEU A 459 11.17 10.11 7.70
C LEU A 459 12.38 9.54 8.43
N THR A 460 13.43 9.24 7.67
CA THR A 460 14.75 8.89 8.21
C THR A 460 15.76 9.96 7.84
N ARG A 461 16.63 10.36 8.76
CA ARG A 461 17.69 11.33 8.49
C ARG A 461 18.74 10.68 7.59
N GLY A 462 18.98 11.29 6.44
CA GLY A 462 20.04 10.90 5.49
C GLY A 462 21.28 11.79 5.61
N GLU A 463 22.22 11.63 4.67
CA GLU A 463 23.44 12.45 4.62
C GLU A 463 23.11 13.93 4.29
N GLY A 464 23.76 14.87 4.98
CA GLY A 464 23.58 16.31 4.78
C GLY A 464 22.47 17.00 5.60
N ASP A 465 22.04 16.39 6.71
CA ASP A 465 20.99 16.92 7.62
C ASP A 465 19.58 17.02 6.98
N GLY A 466 19.37 16.32 5.85
CA GLY A 466 18.06 16.13 5.21
C GLY A 466 17.37 14.84 5.65
N PHE A 467 16.06 14.75 5.43
CA PHE A 467 15.27 13.55 5.69
C PHE A 467 14.70 12.95 4.40
N VAL A 468 14.62 11.62 4.34
CA VAL A 468 14.07 10.83 3.22
C VAL A 468 12.84 10.04 3.67
N GLN A 469 11.83 9.96 2.79
CA GLN A 469 10.57 9.25 3.06
C GLN A 469 10.69 7.75 2.76
N THR A 470 10.14 6.91 3.64
CA THR A 470 10.07 5.45 3.45
C THR A 470 8.67 5.04 2.98
N MET A 471 8.56 4.32 1.87
CA MET A 471 7.28 3.78 1.37
C MET A 471 7.03 2.40 1.97
N HIS A 472 5.90 2.22 2.68
CA HIS A 472 5.51 0.95 3.30
C HIS A 472 4.35 0.31 2.53
N VAL A 473 4.53 -0.94 2.08
CA VAL A 473 3.41 -1.78 1.64
C VAL A 473 2.92 -2.54 2.88
N PRO A 474 1.61 -2.53 3.20
CA PRO A 474 1.10 -3.35 4.29
C PRO A 474 1.46 -4.83 4.07
N PRO A 475 1.79 -5.58 5.14
CA PRO A 475 2.19 -6.98 5.02
C PRO A 475 1.11 -7.80 4.30
N LYS A 476 1.54 -8.69 3.40
CA LYS A 476 0.67 -9.67 2.73
C LYS A 476 -0.25 -10.30 3.76
N GLU A 477 -1.56 -10.06 3.68
CA GLU A 477 -2.49 -11.04 4.21
C GLU A 477 -2.17 -12.34 3.49
N LYS A 478 -1.79 -13.36 4.25
CA LYS A 478 -1.52 -14.67 3.69
C LYS A 478 -2.82 -15.13 3.02
N ILE A 479 -2.86 -14.99 1.70
CA ILE A 479 -3.76 -15.75 0.84
C ILE A 479 -3.28 -17.19 0.95
N TYR A 480 -3.69 -17.86 2.01
CA TYR A 480 -3.47 -19.28 2.18
C TYR A 480 -4.38 -20.02 1.19
N SER A 481 -3.72 -20.77 0.31
CA SER A 481 -4.15 -21.95 -0.47
C SER A 481 -5.49 -21.90 -1.20
#